data_AF-D1QTL7-F1
#
_entry.id   AF-D1QTL7-F1
#
_cell.length_a   1.000
_cell.length_b   1.000
_cell.length_c   1.000
_cell.angle_alpha   90.00
_cell.angle_beta   90.00
_cell.angle_gamma   90.00
#
_symmetry.space_group_name_H-M   'P 1'
#
loop_
_entity.id
_entity.type
_entity.pdbx_description
1 polymer ?
#
loop_
_entity_poly.entity_id
_entity_poly.type
_entity_poly.pdbx_seq_one_letter_code
_entity_poly.pdbx_strand_id
1 'polypeptide(L)'
;MMKRFTTIFTVMLMAALSLSLVSCDEDAEVAATLAGTWQGNVYAYSRYNGREYRAAESKVQFNSGYNSGDGYWIDYYNDAPYSYQASHITWYVRNTNIYIHFEEDNTNVVIYNYTLSDDRLSGYIQTGNGQMLTITLYHTYSPNWSSYTFDDYDYDSYYGYAKSRTAGTTTGRPQRFFAE
;
A
#
# COMPACT_ATOMS: atom_id res chain seq x y z
N MET A 1 -0.49 19.23 57.84
CA MET A 1 0.10 18.10 57.09
C MET A 1 -0.57 17.96 55.69
N MET A 2 -0.67 19.06 54.91
CA MET A 2 -1.41 19.09 53.61
C MET A 2 -0.55 19.52 52.41
N LYS A 3 0.63 20.11 52.64
CA LYS A 3 1.50 20.60 51.56
C LYS A 3 2.12 19.47 50.72
N ARG A 4 2.44 18.33 51.33
CA ARG A 4 3.09 17.18 50.66
C ARG A 4 2.15 16.41 49.73
N PHE A 5 0.86 16.32 50.07
CA PHE A 5 -0.14 15.64 49.23
C PHE A 5 -0.50 16.45 47.97
N THR A 6 -0.60 17.78 48.10
CA THR A 6 -0.90 18.66 46.96
C THR A 6 0.22 18.60 45.91
N THR A 7 1.48 18.61 46.35
CA THR A 7 2.66 18.56 45.44
C THR A 7 2.76 17.26 44.65
N ILE A 8 2.45 16.10 45.26
CA ILE A 8 2.50 14.79 44.57
C ILE A 8 1.42 14.74 43.47
N PHE A 9 0.22 15.26 43.76
CA PHE A 9 -0.88 15.26 42.80
C PHE A 9 -0.59 16.16 41.59
N THR A 10 0.07 17.31 41.80
CA THR A 10 0.44 18.22 40.70
C THR A 10 1.54 17.66 39.81
N VAL A 11 2.53 16.94 40.38
CA VAL A 11 3.59 16.28 39.60
C VAL A 11 3.03 15.12 38.76
N MET A 12 2.11 14.33 39.31
CA MET A 12 1.43 13.28 38.55
C MET A 12 0.56 13.84 37.42
N LEU A 13 -0.14 14.96 37.65
CA LEU A 13 -0.94 15.62 36.61
C LEU A 13 -0.06 16.19 35.49
N MET A 14 1.09 16.79 35.82
CA MET A 14 2.05 17.27 34.82
C MET A 14 2.71 16.13 34.05
N ALA A 15 3.04 15.00 34.69
CA ALA A 15 3.58 13.81 34.03
C ALA A 15 2.54 13.15 33.09
N ALA A 16 1.28 13.06 33.52
CA ALA A 16 0.18 12.58 32.68
C ALA A 16 -0.09 13.50 31.49
N LEU A 17 0.02 14.82 31.67
CA LEU A 17 -0.07 15.80 30.59
C LEU A 17 1.11 15.67 29.61
N SER A 18 2.34 15.44 30.10
CA SER A 18 3.49 15.20 29.22
C SER A 18 3.37 13.92 28.38
N LEU A 19 2.70 12.88 28.88
CA LEU A 19 2.38 11.67 28.10
C LEU A 19 1.28 11.91 27.06
N SER A 20 0.33 12.81 27.34
CA SER A 20 -0.68 13.25 26.36
C SER A 20 -0.18 14.28 25.34
N LEU A 21 1.05 14.78 25.50
CA LEU A 21 1.67 15.72 24.55
C LEU A 21 2.66 15.02 23.58
N VAL A 22 2.93 13.72 23.76
CA VAL A 22 3.65 12.89 22.77
C VAL A 22 2.70 12.30 21.71
N SER A 23 1.38 12.39 21.93
CA SER A 23 0.36 11.81 21.05
C SER A 23 -0.08 12.70 19.88
N CYS A 24 0.72 13.71 19.54
CA CYS A 24 0.51 14.59 18.38
C CYS A 24 1.65 14.31 17.40
N ASP A 25 1.71 13.20 16.66
CA ASP A 25 0.64 12.55 15.94
C ASP A 25 1.18 11.16 15.56
N GLU A 26 0.80 10.10 16.30
CA GLU A 26 1.33 8.73 16.07
C GLU A 26 1.11 8.28 14.63
N ASP A 27 0.02 8.72 14.01
CA ASP A 27 -0.30 8.42 12.62
C ASP A 27 0.68 9.13 11.67
N ALA A 28 1.11 10.35 11.99
CA ALA A 28 2.14 11.07 11.25
C ALA A 28 3.54 10.45 11.41
N GLU A 29 3.89 9.93 12.58
CA GLU A 29 5.17 9.21 12.79
C GLU A 29 5.22 7.90 12.00
N VAL A 30 4.11 7.16 11.98
CA VAL A 30 3.95 6.01 11.09
C VAL A 30 4.10 6.44 9.63
N ALA A 31 3.42 7.49 9.20
CA ALA A 31 3.48 7.98 7.83
C ALA A 31 4.88 8.48 7.42
N ALA A 32 5.62 9.09 8.36
CA ALA A 32 7.00 9.51 8.15
C ALA A 32 7.92 8.29 7.96
N THR A 33 7.76 7.24 8.78
CA THR A 33 8.53 6.00 8.67
C THR A 33 8.14 5.19 7.41
N LEU A 34 6.86 5.25 7.01
CA LEU A 34 6.34 4.55 5.83
C LEU A 34 6.80 5.21 4.51
N ALA A 35 7.17 6.50 4.54
CA ALA A 35 7.54 7.25 3.35
C ALA A 35 8.72 6.59 2.62
N GLY A 36 8.55 6.27 1.34
CA GLY A 36 9.59 5.61 0.54
C GLY A 36 9.07 4.50 -0.37
N THR A 37 10.02 3.77 -0.97
CA THR A 37 9.71 2.63 -1.83
C THR A 37 9.93 1.34 -1.08
N TRP A 38 9.00 0.41 -1.23
CA TRP A 38 8.96 -0.87 -0.56
C TRP A 38 8.78 -1.99 -1.57
N GLN A 39 9.38 -3.15 -1.31
CA GLN A 39 9.36 -4.30 -2.21
C GLN A 39 9.18 -5.59 -1.42
N GLY A 40 8.35 -6.49 -1.91
CA GLY A 40 8.18 -7.80 -1.30
C GLY A 40 6.94 -8.54 -1.78
N ASN A 41 6.54 -9.55 -1.02
CA ASN A 41 5.39 -10.37 -1.34
C ASN A 41 4.15 -9.87 -0.58
N VAL A 42 3.09 -9.60 -1.33
CA VAL A 42 1.78 -9.17 -0.82
C VAL A 42 0.66 -10.10 -1.25
N TYR A 43 0.98 -11.31 -1.74
CA TYR A 43 0.02 -12.32 -2.15
C TYR A 43 -1.01 -11.83 -3.19
N ALA A 44 -0.64 -10.84 -4.00
CA ALA A 44 -1.48 -10.36 -5.08
C ALA A 44 -1.59 -11.42 -6.18
N TYR A 45 -2.78 -11.54 -6.77
CA TYR A 45 -2.99 -12.27 -8.00
C TYR A 45 -3.93 -11.48 -8.91
N SER A 46 -3.88 -11.79 -10.19
CA SER A 46 -4.68 -11.14 -11.21
C SER A 46 -5.49 -12.17 -11.97
N ARG A 47 -6.77 -11.86 -12.25
CA ARG A 47 -7.62 -12.67 -13.12
C ARG A 47 -7.74 -12.02 -14.49
N TYR A 48 -7.41 -12.77 -15.51
CA TYR A 48 -7.52 -12.34 -16.91
C TYR A 48 -7.89 -13.53 -17.80
N ASN A 49 -8.86 -13.36 -18.69
CA ASN A 49 -9.38 -14.41 -19.58
C ASN A 49 -9.73 -15.74 -18.87
N GLY A 50 -10.31 -15.67 -17.67
CA GLY A 50 -10.72 -16.83 -16.88
C GLY A 50 -9.57 -17.61 -16.22
N ARG A 51 -8.34 -17.10 -16.27
CA ARG A 51 -7.16 -17.68 -15.62
C ARG A 51 -6.62 -16.77 -14.51
N GLU A 52 -6.04 -17.38 -13.49
CA GLU A 52 -5.37 -16.71 -12.38
C GLU A 52 -3.85 -16.69 -12.58
N TYR A 53 -3.25 -15.55 -12.27
CA TYR A 53 -1.81 -15.31 -12.34
C TYR A 53 -1.36 -14.72 -11.01
N ARG A 54 -0.42 -15.39 -10.34
CA ARG A 54 0.11 -14.90 -9.05
C ARG A 54 1.25 -13.92 -9.28
N ALA A 55 1.26 -12.84 -8.52
CA ALA A 55 2.37 -11.90 -8.53
C ALA A 55 3.62 -12.58 -7.96
N ALA A 56 4.74 -12.41 -8.63
CA ALA A 56 6.05 -12.85 -8.14
C ALA A 56 6.58 -11.88 -7.07
N GLU A 57 6.27 -10.60 -7.22
CA GLU A 57 6.74 -9.52 -6.36
C GLU A 57 5.82 -8.31 -6.54
N SER A 58 5.75 -7.47 -5.50
CA SER A 58 5.12 -6.16 -5.58
C SER A 58 6.08 -5.07 -5.14
N LYS A 59 5.96 -3.89 -5.77
CA LYS A 59 6.63 -2.66 -5.37
C LYS A 59 5.61 -1.58 -5.07
N VAL A 60 5.78 -0.91 -3.94
CA VAL A 60 4.85 0.11 -3.44
C VAL A 60 5.63 1.37 -3.08
N GLN A 61 5.16 2.53 -3.54
CA GLN A 61 5.67 3.84 -3.16
C GLN A 61 4.64 4.53 -2.29
N PHE A 62 5.07 5.03 -1.13
CA PHE A 62 4.28 5.94 -0.31
C PHE A 62 4.92 7.33 -0.36
N ASN A 63 4.32 8.25 -1.12
CA ASN A 63 4.70 9.66 -1.13
C ASN A 63 3.98 10.34 0.02
N SER A 64 4.69 10.70 1.09
CA SER A 64 4.08 11.24 2.29
C SER A 64 3.82 12.74 2.18
N GLY A 65 2.62 13.16 2.56
CA GLY A 65 2.30 14.53 2.92
C GLY A 65 2.46 14.75 4.42
N TYR A 66 1.46 14.33 5.21
CA TYR A 66 1.50 14.38 6.67
C TYR A 66 1.25 13.00 7.29
N ASN A 67 -0.02 12.65 7.53
CA ASN A 67 -0.46 11.29 7.87
C ASN A 67 -1.16 10.61 6.68
N SER A 68 -0.97 11.14 5.47
CA SER A 68 -1.62 10.70 4.24
C SER A 68 -0.79 11.10 3.03
N GLY A 69 -1.10 10.52 1.89
CA GLY A 69 -0.48 10.90 0.64
C GLY A 69 -0.99 10.10 -0.56
N ASP A 70 -0.19 10.15 -1.61
CA ASP A 70 -0.38 9.37 -2.84
C ASP A 70 0.76 8.37 -3.02
N GLY A 71 0.70 7.61 -4.10
CA GLY A 71 1.71 6.61 -4.36
C GLY A 71 1.42 5.76 -5.59
N TYR A 72 2.21 4.70 -5.70
CA TYR A 72 2.14 3.73 -6.78
C TYR A 72 2.22 2.33 -6.21
N TRP A 73 1.49 1.39 -6.80
CA TRP A 73 1.56 -0.03 -6.48
C TRP A 73 1.62 -0.87 -7.75
N ILE A 74 2.73 -1.60 -7.90
CA ILE A 74 3.01 -2.44 -9.05
C ILE A 74 3.13 -3.89 -8.59
N ASP A 75 2.39 -4.79 -9.21
CA ASP A 75 2.55 -6.24 -9.03
C ASP A 75 3.17 -6.82 -10.30
N TYR A 76 4.28 -7.54 -10.18
CA TYR A 76 4.99 -8.16 -11.31
C TYR A 76 4.58 -9.62 -11.46
N TYR A 77 4.42 -10.07 -12.70
CA TYR A 77 3.99 -11.43 -13.03
C TYR A 77 5.01 -12.07 -13.97
N ASN A 78 5.40 -13.32 -13.69
CA ASN A 78 6.33 -14.08 -14.54
C ASN A 78 5.60 -14.90 -15.62
N ASP A 79 4.40 -15.40 -15.32
CA ASP A 79 3.67 -16.37 -16.16
C ASP A 79 2.34 -15.82 -16.68
N ALA A 80 2.20 -14.50 -16.72
CA ALA A 80 1.03 -13.81 -17.25
C ALA A 80 1.29 -13.26 -18.66
N PRO A 81 0.24 -13.01 -19.46
CA PRO A 81 0.39 -12.34 -20.75
C PRO A 81 0.98 -10.92 -20.61
N TYR A 82 0.86 -10.30 -19.44
CA TYR A 82 1.41 -8.97 -19.12
C TYR A 82 2.51 -9.11 -18.06
N SER A 83 3.49 -8.21 -18.07
CA SER A 83 4.60 -8.24 -17.12
C SER A 83 4.25 -7.67 -15.75
N TYR A 84 3.28 -6.75 -15.67
CA TYR A 84 2.88 -6.12 -14.43
C TYR A 84 1.43 -5.63 -14.45
N GLN A 85 0.88 -5.41 -13.26
CA GLN A 85 -0.33 -4.63 -13.03
C GLN A 85 0.03 -3.40 -12.18
N ALA A 86 -0.31 -2.21 -12.65
CA ALA A 86 0.05 -0.93 -12.05
C ALA A 86 -1.19 -0.20 -11.56
N SER A 87 -1.04 0.46 -10.41
CA SER A 87 -2.06 1.37 -9.90
C SER A 87 -1.49 2.59 -9.20
N HIS A 88 -2.16 3.72 -9.39
CA HIS A 88 -2.07 4.82 -8.44
C HIS A 88 -2.77 4.42 -7.15
N ILE A 89 -2.22 4.88 -6.04
CA ILE A 89 -2.85 4.72 -4.73
C ILE A 89 -3.00 6.06 -4.03
N THR A 90 -4.07 6.20 -3.27
CA THR A 90 -4.16 7.16 -2.18
C THR A 90 -4.12 6.40 -0.86
N TRP A 91 -3.51 7.00 0.15
CA TRP A 91 -3.37 6.33 1.45
C TRP A 91 -3.42 7.31 2.61
N TYR A 92 -3.80 6.80 3.77
CA TYR A 92 -3.74 7.54 5.02
C TYR A 92 -3.54 6.60 6.20
N VAL A 93 -2.94 7.13 7.26
CA VAL A 93 -2.79 6.45 8.54
C VAL A 93 -3.86 6.98 9.48
N ARG A 94 -4.57 6.05 10.14
CA ARG A 94 -5.54 6.39 11.17
C ARG A 94 -5.56 5.34 12.25
N ASN A 95 -5.38 5.75 13.51
CA ASN A 95 -5.28 4.83 14.65
C ASN A 95 -4.23 3.73 14.39
N THR A 96 -3.08 4.13 13.87
CA THR A 96 -1.93 3.28 13.49
C THR A 96 -2.22 2.19 12.46
N ASN A 97 -3.36 2.26 11.75
CA ASN A 97 -3.63 1.42 10.59
C ASN A 97 -3.38 2.21 9.31
N ILE A 98 -2.83 1.55 8.29
CA ILE A 98 -2.55 2.15 6.99
C ILE A 98 -3.67 1.76 6.04
N TYR A 99 -4.49 2.72 5.64
CA TYR A 99 -5.59 2.54 4.69
C TYR A 99 -5.09 2.91 3.30
N ILE A 100 -5.35 2.06 2.32
CA ILE A 100 -4.88 2.24 0.95
C ILE A 100 -6.07 2.03 0.01
N HIS A 101 -6.27 3.00 -0.87
CA HIS A 101 -7.22 2.96 -1.97
C HIS A 101 -6.46 2.80 -3.29
N PHE A 102 -6.88 1.84 -4.12
CA PHE A 102 -6.36 1.62 -5.46
C PHE A 102 -7.28 2.31 -6.47
N GLU A 103 -6.78 3.31 -7.19
CA GLU A 103 -7.61 4.18 -8.04
C GLU A 103 -8.17 3.42 -9.26
N GLU A 104 -7.33 2.66 -9.98
CA GLU A 104 -7.74 1.97 -11.21
C GLU A 104 -8.61 0.74 -10.95
N ASP A 105 -8.43 0.11 -9.80
CA ASP A 105 -9.22 -1.07 -9.42
C ASP A 105 -10.46 -0.68 -8.58
N ASN A 106 -10.51 0.57 -8.08
CA ASN A 106 -11.51 1.07 -7.14
C ASN A 106 -11.72 0.13 -5.94
N THR A 107 -10.61 -0.33 -5.35
CA THR A 107 -10.62 -1.24 -4.20
C THR A 107 -9.85 -0.67 -3.02
N ASN A 108 -10.12 -1.20 -1.83
CA ASN A 108 -9.50 -0.75 -0.59
C ASN A 108 -8.87 -1.93 0.15
N VAL A 109 -7.74 -1.65 0.79
CA VAL A 109 -7.07 -2.54 1.73
C VAL A 109 -6.65 -1.78 2.97
N VAL A 110 -6.45 -2.52 4.06
CA VAL A 110 -5.94 -1.99 5.33
C VAL A 110 -4.77 -2.83 5.78
N ILE A 111 -3.63 -2.20 6.07
CA ILE A 111 -2.51 -2.83 6.74
C ILE A 111 -2.61 -2.53 8.24
N TYR A 112 -2.56 -3.58 9.06
CA TYR A 112 -2.77 -3.50 10.51
C TYR A 112 -1.94 -4.54 11.26
N ASN A 113 -1.80 -4.35 12.57
CA ASN A 113 -1.04 -5.22 13.47
C ASN A 113 0.34 -5.58 12.87
N TYR A 114 1.10 -4.54 12.57
CA TYR A 114 2.39 -4.65 11.90
C TYR A 114 3.53 -4.13 12.77
N THR A 115 4.74 -4.57 12.44
CA THR A 115 5.98 -3.90 12.80
C THR A 115 6.46 -3.08 11.61
N LEU A 116 6.84 -1.83 11.87
CA LEU A 116 7.41 -0.91 10.89
C LEU A 116 8.74 -0.40 11.44
N SER A 117 9.79 -0.52 10.64
CA SER A 117 11.13 0.04 10.84
C SER A 117 11.59 0.68 9.53
N ASP A 118 12.71 1.40 9.56
CA ASP A 118 13.31 2.06 8.38
C ASP A 118 13.56 1.11 7.19
N ASP A 119 13.70 -0.20 7.45
CA ASP A 119 14.04 -1.20 6.44
C ASP A 119 12.95 -2.26 6.21
N ARG A 120 11.93 -2.36 7.08
CA ARG A 120 10.95 -3.45 7.01
C ARG A 120 9.56 -3.06 7.50
N LEU A 121 8.55 -3.43 6.72
CA LEU A 121 7.14 -3.46 7.10
C LEU A 121 6.65 -4.91 7.07
N SER A 122 6.15 -5.43 8.20
CA SER A 122 5.62 -6.80 8.29
C SER A 122 4.41 -6.88 9.20
N GLY A 123 3.33 -7.48 8.73
CA GLY A 123 2.06 -7.56 9.46
C GLY A 123 0.97 -8.18 8.63
N TYR A 124 -0.25 -7.65 8.72
CA TYR A 124 -1.41 -8.18 8.00
C TYR A 124 -1.99 -7.15 7.05
N ILE A 125 -2.46 -7.62 5.90
CA ILE A 125 -3.30 -6.86 4.97
C ILE A 125 -4.70 -7.48 4.96
N GLN A 126 -5.71 -6.64 5.14
CA GLN A 126 -7.12 -7.02 5.00
C GLN A 126 -7.70 -6.34 3.77
N THR A 127 -8.33 -7.11 2.89
CA THR A 127 -9.04 -6.55 1.73
C THR A 127 -10.48 -6.18 2.07
N GLY A 128 -11.12 -5.39 1.21
CA GLY A 128 -12.53 -5.01 1.36
C GLY A 128 -13.53 -6.18 1.47
N ASN A 129 -13.16 -7.40 1.07
CA ASN A 129 -14.00 -8.60 1.22
C ASN A 129 -13.79 -9.35 2.56
N GLY A 130 -12.91 -8.84 3.43
CA GLY A 130 -12.60 -9.42 4.74
C GLY A 130 -11.48 -10.46 4.75
N GLN A 131 -10.89 -10.78 3.61
CA GLN A 131 -9.75 -11.68 3.52
C GLN A 131 -8.51 -11.05 4.17
N MET A 132 -7.85 -11.80 5.05
CA MET A 132 -6.66 -11.40 5.81
C MET A 132 -5.47 -12.22 5.35
N LEU A 133 -4.35 -11.55 5.07
CA LEU A 133 -3.13 -12.17 4.57
C LEU A 133 -1.93 -11.56 5.28
N THR A 134 -0.83 -12.31 5.38
CA THR A 134 0.42 -11.73 5.86
C THR A 134 1.07 -10.88 4.78
N ILE A 135 1.81 -9.85 5.15
CA ILE A 135 2.66 -9.10 4.23
C ILE A 135 4.05 -8.94 4.82
N THR A 136 5.05 -8.91 3.93
CA THR A 136 6.39 -8.46 4.28
C THR A 136 6.96 -7.67 3.12
N LEU A 137 7.29 -6.42 3.40
CA LEU A 137 7.92 -5.50 2.48
C LEU A 137 9.24 -5.00 3.08
N TYR A 138 10.22 -4.79 2.22
CA TYR A 138 11.53 -4.25 2.57
C TYR A 138 11.75 -2.93 1.85
N HIS A 139 12.32 -1.95 2.55
CA HIS A 139 12.64 -0.66 1.95
C HIS A 139 13.66 -0.85 0.82
N THR A 140 13.46 -0.20 -0.32
CA THR A 140 14.24 -0.42 -1.55
C THR A 140 14.43 0.88 -2.33
N TYR A 141 15.13 0.80 -3.47
CA TYR A 141 15.28 1.92 -4.38
C TYR A 141 13.99 2.21 -5.15
N SER A 142 13.74 3.51 -5.39
CA SER A 142 12.62 3.95 -6.20
C SER A 142 12.91 3.69 -7.70
N PRO A 143 12.06 2.94 -8.42
CA PRO A 143 12.15 2.82 -9.87
C PRO A 143 11.72 4.13 -10.56
N ASN A 144 11.93 4.22 -11.88
CA ASN A 144 11.35 5.30 -12.66
C ASN A 144 9.84 5.06 -12.85
N TRP A 145 9.01 5.67 -12.01
CA TRP A 145 7.54 5.51 -12.04
C TRP A 145 6.91 5.91 -13.38
N SER A 146 7.54 6.83 -14.13
CA SER A 146 7.04 7.26 -15.44
C SER A 146 7.19 6.18 -16.53
N SER A 147 7.85 5.05 -16.24
CA SER A 147 7.98 3.92 -17.16
C SER A 147 6.79 2.94 -17.09
N TYR A 148 5.93 3.08 -16.08
CA TYR A 148 4.74 2.26 -15.91
C TYR A 148 3.54 2.87 -16.62
N THR A 149 2.69 1.99 -17.12
CA THR A 149 1.41 2.34 -17.74
C THR A 149 0.29 1.96 -16.78
N PHE A 150 -0.53 2.95 -16.41
CA PHE A 150 -1.59 2.82 -15.41
C PHE A 150 -2.98 2.65 -16.05
N ASP A 151 -3.23 3.36 -17.15
CA ASP A 151 -4.56 3.43 -17.79
C ASP A 151 -4.73 2.51 -19.01
N ASP A 152 -3.62 2.00 -19.58
CA ASP A 152 -3.64 1.29 -20.86
C ASP A 152 -3.28 -0.19 -20.68
N TYR A 153 -4.28 -1.04 -20.84
CA TYR A 153 -4.15 -2.49 -21.00
C TYR A 153 -4.66 -2.91 -22.38
N ASP A 154 -4.59 -2.04 -23.40
CA ASP A 154 -4.75 -2.48 -24.78
C ASP A 154 -3.56 -3.39 -25.12
N TYR A 155 -3.88 -4.67 -25.14
CA TYR A 155 -2.95 -5.72 -25.44
C TYR A 155 -2.67 -5.76 -26.94
N ASP A 156 -1.65 -5.03 -27.40
CA ASP A 156 -1.06 -5.29 -28.71
C ASP A 156 0.14 -6.24 -28.54
N SER A 157 -0.10 -7.47 -28.98
CA SER A 157 0.89 -8.50 -29.23
C SER A 157 2.16 -7.91 -29.87
N TYR A 158 3.30 -8.17 -29.24
CA TYR A 158 4.58 -8.53 -29.88
C TYR A 158 4.93 -7.83 -31.21
N TYR A 159 5.95 -6.96 -31.15
CA TYR A 159 6.70 -6.38 -32.28
C TYR A 159 5.90 -5.46 -33.21
N GLY A 160 6.39 -4.23 -33.33
CA GLY A 160 5.70 -3.15 -34.03
C GLY A 160 5.22 -3.51 -35.44
N TYR A 161 3.96 -3.19 -35.73
CA TYR A 161 3.48 -2.54 -36.96
C TYR A 161 2.02 -2.10 -36.70
N ALA A 162 1.58 -1.10 -37.46
CA ALA A 162 0.39 -0.25 -37.27
C ALA A 162 -0.92 -0.92 -36.77
N LYS A 163 -1.64 -0.18 -35.90
CA LYS A 163 -2.97 -0.50 -35.36
C LYS A 163 -3.98 -0.80 -36.47
N SER A 164 -4.52 -2.03 -36.49
CA SER A 164 -5.69 -2.36 -37.31
C SER A 164 -6.97 -2.12 -36.52
N ARG A 165 -7.88 -1.33 -37.08
CA ARG A 165 -9.24 -1.13 -36.54
C ARG A 165 -10.06 -2.40 -36.75
N THR A 166 -10.07 -3.27 -35.75
CA THR A 166 -11.06 -4.36 -35.65
C THR A 166 -11.88 -4.14 -34.39
N ALA A 167 -13.17 -3.85 -34.55
CA ALA A 167 -14.13 -3.92 -33.46
C ALA A 167 -14.28 -5.40 -33.04
N GLY A 168 -13.87 -5.76 -31.82
CA GLY A 168 -13.98 -7.13 -31.34
C GLY A 168 -13.51 -7.31 -29.90
N THR A 169 -14.49 -7.45 -28.99
CA THR A 169 -14.36 -7.81 -27.56
C THR A 169 -13.51 -6.89 -26.70
N THR A 170 -14.16 -6.17 -25.78
CA THR A 170 -13.51 -5.54 -24.63
C THR A 170 -12.86 -6.60 -23.76
N THR A 171 -11.62 -6.98 -24.09
CA THR A 171 -10.76 -7.74 -23.18
C THR A 171 -10.37 -6.76 -22.08
N GLY A 172 -11.11 -6.80 -20.95
CA GLY A 172 -10.96 -5.84 -19.87
C GLY A 172 -9.61 -5.95 -19.17
N ARG A 173 -9.14 -4.84 -18.58
CA ARG A 173 -7.96 -4.77 -17.71
C ARG A 173 -7.94 -5.97 -16.74
N PRO A 174 -6.78 -6.62 -16.53
CA PRO A 174 -6.64 -7.67 -15.53
C PRO A 174 -7.15 -7.21 -14.17
N GLN A 175 -7.87 -8.05 -13.44
CA GLN A 175 -8.47 -7.67 -12.16
C GLN A 175 -7.58 -8.12 -11.01
N ARG A 176 -7.13 -7.17 -10.17
CA ARG A 176 -6.32 -7.44 -8.98
C ARG A 176 -7.17 -8.04 -7.85
N PHE A 177 -6.60 -9.03 -7.19
CA PHE A 177 -7.09 -9.66 -5.97
C PHE A 177 -5.91 -10.00 -5.06
N PHE A 178 -6.18 -10.40 -3.82
CA PHE A 178 -5.16 -10.86 -2.88
C PHE A 178 -5.54 -12.25 -2.36
N ALA A 179 -4.61 -13.22 -2.37
CA ALA A 179 -4.79 -14.55 -1.78
C ALA A 179 -3.49 -15.31 -1.49
N GLU A 180 -3.48 -16.04 -0.37
CA GLU A 180 -2.41 -16.97 0.06
C GLU A 180 -2.06 -18.02 -1.01
#